data_AF-A0A974SEB6-F1
#
_entry.id   AF-A0A974SEB6-F1
#
_cell.length_a   1.000
_cell.length_b   1.000
_cell.length_c   1.000
_cell.angle_alpha   90.00
_cell.angle_beta   90.00
_cell.angle_gamma   90.00
#
_symmetry.space_group_name_H-M   'P 1'
#
loop_
_entity.id
_entity.type
_entity.pdbx_description
1 polymer ?
#
loop_
_entity_poly.entity_id
_entity_poly.type
_entity_poly.pdbx_seq_one_letter_code
_entity_poly.pdbx_strand_id
1 'polypeptide(L)'
;MFEKCLLACEDYFGIESNEYQLLLKGIAVHHGNMPGVMARLMVELLQKHIVHIALATSTLSEGVNLPFETVIVPTLTRGGDVIPLSEFKNLAGRAGRPGSGTEGRTLVFLETGTRVYSSLNARQNYDLLIDTMRKEQLMEVRSTLSPLGALIQHIADEWRKITGSNSLKELLNWLEKTIPCNVVNEEDLEPHYAEEALDSLDGYLLSVIVEQEEVNNKSLNLIELEDYLRDVWKKTYAWQVMQNKETWEKVFLKRGISIRENVYPDPEIRRRLYRTSVAPRFGKKIISEYHLVKAHLATGFNYASWSSDEKINYIVEAVKVVGDLGKFKVKESVKRGKNAGKWDEVLTWWLHPIKVSKKPVKNEVSEWIKFVKGNFEYKFSWGLGTIMALILDDLNNGVLVETKIEDWPNTGLPWVVFWLKELITWGTLDPVAALLLAHGVEFTRKTAEAKAEEYYSSSELSEEEILNPIKIKEWVDIYSRKDINILDFSIKPINANLTRDFSNASNRKWRVLPIILENNISWIDPAGYELATSDKSLQWGNNMESKYDFILDVDTKMIDTSTFL
;
A
#
# COMPACT_ATOMS: atom_id res chain seq x y z
N MET A 1 24.66 7.11 -6.69
CA MET A 1 23.59 6.45 -5.92
C MET A 1 23.57 6.90 -4.46
N PHE A 2 24.67 6.73 -3.71
CA PHE A 2 24.78 7.26 -2.33
C PHE A 2 24.45 8.76 -2.23
N GLU A 3 25.07 9.58 -3.08
CA GLU A 3 24.80 11.03 -3.15
C GLU A 3 23.34 11.36 -3.46
N LYS A 4 22.71 10.63 -4.39
CA LYS A 4 21.27 10.77 -4.68
C LYS A 4 20.42 10.51 -3.44
N CYS A 5 20.73 9.46 -2.69
CA CYS A 5 20.03 9.12 -1.45
C CYS A 5 20.27 10.18 -0.36
N LEU A 6 21.47 10.74 -0.29
CA LEU A 6 21.80 11.80 0.65
C LEU A 6 20.99 13.08 0.37
N LEU A 7 20.92 13.51 -0.89
CA LEU A 7 20.14 14.67 -1.32
C LEU A 7 18.64 14.48 -1.06
N ALA A 8 18.10 13.29 -1.36
CA ALA A 8 16.71 12.97 -1.04
C ALA A 8 16.45 12.95 0.48
N CYS A 9 17.41 12.45 1.25
CA CYS A 9 17.30 12.44 2.71
C CYS A 9 17.32 13.85 3.29
N GLU A 10 18.14 14.74 2.75
CA GLU A 10 18.14 16.16 3.09
C GLU A 10 16.81 16.83 2.77
N ASP A 11 16.24 16.58 1.59
CA ASP A 11 14.96 17.16 1.18
C ASP A 11 13.80 16.77 2.11
N TYR A 12 13.69 15.48 2.47
CA TYR A 12 12.57 15.00 3.28
C TYR A 12 12.77 15.14 4.79
N PHE A 13 13.99 14.93 5.29
CA PHE A 13 14.27 14.90 6.73
C PHE A 13 15.06 16.13 7.22
N GLY A 14 15.79 16.81 6.33
CA GLY A 14 16.70 17.90 6.69
C GLY A 14 18.07 17.40 7.19
N ILE A 15 19.09 18.25 7.04
CA ILE A 15 20.48 17.91 7.36
C ILE A 15 20.71 17.56 8.84
N GLU A 16 19.88 18.08 9.74
CA GLU A 16 20.07 17.87 11.18
C GLU A 16 19.45 16.54 11.66
N SER A 17 18.59 15.91 10.86
CA SER A 17 17.87 14.69 11.22
C SER A 17 18.80 13.52 11.56
N ASN A 18 18.28 12.57 12.34
CA ASN A 18 19.06 11.37 12.67
C ASN A 18 19.26 10.50 11.42
N GLU A 19 18.26 10.45 10.55
CA GLU A 19 18.27 9.75 9.27
C GLU A 19 19.42 10.23 8.38
N TYR A 20 19.55 11.55 8.20
CA TYR A 20 20.63 12.13 7.38
C TYR A 20 22.01 11.93 8.02
N GLN A 21 22.13 12.20 9.33
CA GLN A 21 23.41 12.09 10.06
C GLN A 21 23.93 10.66 10.16
N LEU A 22 23.04 9.67 10.25
CA LEU A 22 23.41 8.25 10.22
C LEU A 22 23.76 7.79 8.80
N LEU A 23 23.02 8.26 7.79
CA LEU A 23 23.33 7.95 6.40
C LEU A 23 24.73 8.44 6.00
N LEU A 24 25.13 9.65 6.42
CA LEU A 24 26.49 10.18 6.24
C LEU A 24 27.58 9.25 6.80
N LYS A 25 27.27 8.47 7.83
CA LYS A 25 28.18 7.49 8.45
C LYS A 25 28.08 6.09 7.84
N GLY A 26 27.33 5.94 6.75
CA GLY A 26 27.09 4.64 6.12
C GLY A 26 26.16 3.74 6.93
N ILE A 27 25.21 4.31 7.68
CA ILE A 27 24.18 3.57 8.41
C ILE A 27 22.82 3.94 7.84
N ALA A 28 22.18 2.98 7.17
CA ALA A 28 20.84 3.16 6.61
C ALA A 28 19.79 3.01 7.72
N VAL A 29 18.90 3.98 7.87
CA VAL A 29 17.73 3.88 8.76
C VAL A 29 16.51 3.55 7.91
N HIS A 30 15.70 2.58 8.32
CA HIS A 30 14.49 2.20 7.61
C HIS A 30 13.32 1.94 8.56
N HIS A 31 12.23 2.68 8.40
CA HIS A 31 11.03 2.49 9.21
C HIS A 31 9.76 2.70 8.39
N GLY A 32 8.63 2.13 8.80
CA GLY A 32 7.36 2.20 8.05
C GLY A 32 6.88 3.62 7.73
N ASN A 33 7.31 4.60 8.53
CA ASN A 33 6.93 6.01 8.31
C ASN A 33 7.83 6.73 7.28
N MET A 34 8.82 6.07 6.67
CA MET A 34 9.75 6.72 5.74
C MET A 34 9.04 7.09 4.42
N PRO A 35 9.28 8.28 3.84
CA PRO A 35 8.72 8.64 2.54
C PRO A 35 9.06 7.61 1.45
N GLY A 36 8.18 7.44 0.47
CA GLY A 36 8.30 6.40 -0.56
C GLY A 36 9.62 6.47 -1.34
N VAL A 37 10.07 7.68 -1.72
CA VAL A 37 11.37 7.90 -2.37
C VAL A 37 12.50 7.33 -1.50
N MET A 38 12.50 7.66 -0.22
CA MET A 38 13.54 7.25 0.72
C MET A 38 13.52 5.75 0.99
N ALA A 39 12.34 5.13 1.14
CA ALA A 39 12.24 3.69 1.32
C ALA A 39 12.85 2.94 0.13
N ARG A 40 12.54 3.36 -1.12
CA ARG A 40 13.13 2.77 -2.34
C ARG A 40 14.64 2.96 -2.41
N LEU A 41 15.14 4.18 -2.21
CA LEU A 41 16.57 4.47 -2.28
C LEU A 41 17.37 3.73 -1.20
N MET A 42 16.84 3.61 0.02
CA MET A 42 17.47 2.86 1.11
C MET A 42 17.58 1.36 0.78
N VAL A 43 16.51 0.76 0.25
CA VAL A 43 16.52 -0.62 -0.21
C VAL A 43 17.56 -0.83 -1.30
N GLU A 44 17.62 0.07 -2.29
CA GLU A 44 18.57 -0.03 -3.39
C GLU A 44 20.03 0.14 -2.91
N LEU A 45 20.30 1.02 -1.95
CA LEU A 45 21.64 1.14 -1.32
C LEU A 45 22.08 -0.18 -0.65
N LEU A 46 21.16 -0.85 0.04
CA LEU A 46 21.43 -2.12 0.71
C LEU A 46 21.61 -3.26 -0.29
N GLN A 47 20.76 -3.33 -1.33
CA GLN A 47 20.87 -4.35 -2.38
C GLN A 47 22.18 -4.24 -3.17
N LYS A 48 22.63 -3.01 -3.42
CA LYS A 48 23.89 -2.72 -4.13
C LYS A 48 25.12 -2.77 -3.22
N HIS A 49 24.99 -3.12 -1.94
CA HIS A 49 26.09 -3.16 -0.96
C HIS A 49 26.85 -1.84 -0.85
N ILE A 50 26.18 -0.72 -1.10
CA ILE A 50 26.76 0.62 -0.92
C ILE A 50 26.80 0.97 0.57
N VAL A 51 25.82 0.46 1.33
CA VAL A 51 25.73 0.55 2.78
C VAL A 51 25.64 -0.87 3.35
N HIS A 52 26.37 -1.13 4.43
CA HIS A 52 26.47 -2.46 5.04
C HIS A 52 25.72 -2.58 6.38
N ILE A 53 25.27 -1.47 6.96
CA ILE A 53 24.57 -1.44 8.25
C ILE A 53 23.18 -0.84 8.05
N ALA A 54 22.16 -1.57 8.48
CA ALA A 54 20.78 -1.10 8.49
C ALA A 54 20.21 -1.12 9.92
N LEU A 55 19.57 -0.03 10.33
CA LEU A 55 18.73 0.07 11.52
C LEU A 55 17.28 0.08 11.06
N ALA A 56 16.50 -0.94 11.43
CA ALA A 56 15.15 -1.07 10.92
C ALA A 56 14.10 -1.46 11.96
N THR A 57 12.87 -1.00 11.75
CA THR A 57 11.68 -1.55 12.41
C THR A 57 11.21 -2.83 11.71
N SER A 58 10.29 -3.58 12.33
CA SER A 58 9.71 -4.81 11.77
C SER A 58 9.19 -4.66 10.33
N THR A 59 8.78 -3.46 9.90
CA THR A 59 8.33 -3.20 8.53
C THR A 59 9.34 -3.54 7.43
N LEU A 60 10.65 -3.54 7.70
CA LEU A 60 11.64 -4.00 6.72
C LEU A 60 11.59 -5.54 6.56
N SER A 61 11.20 -6.27 7.60
CA SER A 61 11.17 -7.74 7.57
C SER A 61 10.02 -8.28 6.72
N GLU A 62 8.95 -7.53 6.50
CA GLU A 62 7.74 -7.99 5.80
C GLU A 62 7.70 -7.66 4.30
N GLY A 63 8.49 -6.67 3.82
CA GLY A 63 8.29 -6.11 2.48
C GLY A 63 9.39 -6.33 1.44
N VAL A 64 10.61 -6.74 1.83
CA VAL A 64 11.75 -6.79 0.89
C VAL A 64 12.67 -7.96 1.20
N ASN A 65 13.08 -8.72 0.18
CA ASN A 65 14.02 -9.83 0.35
C ASN A 65 15.48 -9.34 0.46
N LEU A 66 15.85 -8.76 1.60
CA LEU A 66 17.23 -8.37 1.92
C LEU A 66 17.84 -9.38 2.90
N PRO A 67 18.68 -10.32 2.44
CA PRO A 67 19.39 -11.20 3.35
C PRO A 67 20.58 -10.48 3.98
N PHE A 68 20.68 -10.54 5.31
CA PHE A 68 21.81 -10.03 6.08
C PHE A 68 22.62 -11.20 6.64
N GLU A 69 23.94 -11.08 6.77
CA GLU A 69 24.75 -12.12 7.42
C GLU A 69 24.38 -12.23 8.91
N THR A 70 24.25 -11.09 9.57
CA THR A 70 23.91 -10.99 10.98
C THR A 70 22.70 -10.09 11.18
N VAL A 71 21.71 -10.60 11.91
CA VAL A 71 20.55 -9.83 12.39
C VAL A 71 20.71 -9.65 13.89
N ILE A 72 20.61 -8.41 14.34
CA ILE A 72 20.74 -8.05 15.75
C ILE A 72 19.39 -7.55 16.27
N VAL A 73 18.85 -8.21 17.29
CA VAL A 73 17.56 -7.88 17.91
C VAL A 73 17.82 -7.21 19.27
N PRO A 74 17.60 -5.88 19.38
CA PRO A 74 17.91 -5.13 20.60
C PRO A 74 16.95 -5.40 21.75
N THR A 75 15.69 -5.71 21.45
CA THR A 75 14.68 -6.06 22.45
C THR A 75 13.69 -7.08 21.88
N LEU A 76 13.19 -7.97 22.74
CA LEU A 76 12.12 -8.91 22.44
C LEU A 76 10.75 -8.40 22.89
N THR A 77 10.63 -7.13 23.27
CA THR A 77 9.36 -6.54 23.71
C THR A 77 8.97 -5.34 22.85
N ARG A 78 7.66 -5.20 22.62
CA ARG A 78 7.06 -4.04 21.94
C ARG A 78 5.81 -3.64 22.70
N GLY A 79 5.76 -2.40 23.19
CA GLY A 79 4.61 -1.90 23.95
C GLY A 79 4.40 -2.55 25.32
N GLY A 80 5.41 -3.25 25.84
CA GLY A 80 5.33 -3.99 27.11
C GLY A 80 5.17 -5.50 26.92
N ASP A 81 4.68 -5.94 25.76
CA ASP A 81 4.45 -7.36 25.45
C ASP A 81 5.63 -7.98 24.71
N VAL A 82 5.80 -9.30 24.86
CA VAL A 82 6.77 -10.07 24.07
C VAL A 82 6.34 -10.08 22.61
N ILE A 83 7.28 -9.89 21.69
CA ILE A 83 6.99 -9.93 20.25
C ILE A 83 6.39 -11.29 19.85
N PRO A 84 5.43 -11.32 18.90
CA PRO A 84 4.89 -12.58 18.41
C PRO A 84 5.98 -13.48 17.85
N LEU A 85 5.83 -14.80 18.06
CA LEU A 85 6.80 -15.77 17.56
C LEU A 85 6.92 -15.75 16.03
N SER A 86 5.83 -15.49 15.31
CA SER A 86 5.84 -15.30 13.86
C SER A 86 6.74 -14.13 13.44
N GLU A 87 6.65 -12.99 14.14
CA GLU A 87 7.49 -11.82 13.91
C GLU A 87 8.97 -12.14 14.16
N PHE A 88 9.29 -12.86 15.24
CA PHE A 88 10.65 -13.30 15.51
C PHE A 88 11.19 -14.27 14.45
N LYS A 89 10.39 -15.26 14.00
CA LYS A 89 10.77 -16.19 12.93
C LYS A 89 11.07 -15.45 11.63
N ASN A 90 10.25 -14.46 11.27
CA ASN A 90 10.48 -13.62 10.09
C ASN A 90 11.79 -12.82 10.18
N LEU A 91 12.10 -12.26 11.36
CA LEU A 91 13.36 -11.56 11.60
C LEU A 91 14.57 -12.50 11.53
N ALA A 92 14.49 -13.66 12.20
CA ALA A 92 15.56 -14.64 12.21
C ALA A 92 15.82 -15.23 10.81
N GLY A 93 14.76 -15.46 10.03
CA GLY A 93 14.86 -15.95 8.65
C GLY A 93 15.54 -14.98 7.67
N ARG A 94 15.78 -13.72 8.06
CA ARG A 94 16.57 -12.77 7.27
C ARG A 94 18.07 -12.89 7.51
N ALA A 95 18.49 -13.65 8.53
CA ALA A 95 19.87 -13.96 8.78
C ALA A 95 20.33 -15.11 7.88
N GLY A 96 21.47 -14.93 7.21
CA GLY A 96 22.02 -15.87 6.25
C GLY A 96 21.72 -15.44 4.82
N ARG A 97 22.78 -15.21 4.04
CA ARG A 97 22.69 -14.81 2.64
C ARG A 97 23.04 -15.98 1.72
N PRO A 98 22.05 -16.48 0.93
CA PRO A 98 22.30 -17.53 -0.05
C PRO A 98 23.45 -17.11 -0.99
N GLY A 99 24.46 -17.96 -1.10
CA GLY A 99 25.59 -17.74 -2.02
C GLY A 99 26.74 -16.85 -1.50
N SER A 100 26.64 -16.24 -0.31
CA SER A 100 27.77 -15.45 0.25
C SER A 100 28.22 -15.87 1.65
N GLY A 101 27.36 -16.51 2.45
CA GLY A 101 27.70 -16.97 3.80
C GLY A 101 27.42 -18.46 3.98
N THR A 102 28.25 -19.12 4.80
CA THR A 102 28.03 -20.52 5.23
C THR A 102 27.05 -20.63 6.39
N GLU A 103 26.87 -19.56 7.15
CA GLU A 103 25.99 -19.47 8.32
C GLU A 103 25.31 -18.09 8.38
N GLY A 104 24.08 -18.05 8.89
CA GLY A 104 23.39 -16.81 9.28
C GLY A 104 23.28 -16.71 10.80
N ARG A 105 23.48 -15.52 11.37
CA ARG A 105 23.44 -15.33 12.83
C ARG A 105 22.33 -14.37 13.23
N THR A 106 21.47 -14.81 14.16
CA THR A 106 20.52 -13.93 14.85
C THR A 106 20.97 -13.76 16.29
N LEU A 107 21.38 -12.55 16.65
CA LEU A 107 21.87 -12.21 17.97
C LEU A 107 20.80 -11.40 18.71
N VAL A 108 20.39 -11.87 19.88
CA VAL A 108 19.44 -11.16 20.75
C VAL A 108 20.22 -10.54 21.89
N PHE A 109 20.07 -9.23 22.09
CA PHE A 109 20.60 -8.58 23.27
C PHE A 109 19.77 -8.96 24.50
N LEU A 110 20.45 -9.55 25.48
CA LEU A 110 19.91 -9.76 26.82
C LEU A 110 20.52 -8.66 27.69
N GLU A 111 19.72 -7.66 28.04
CA GLU A 111 20.19 -6.54 28.85
C GLU A 111 20.73 -7.07 30.19
N THR A 112 22.00 -6.80 30.53
CA THR A 112 22.63 -7.21 31.81
C THR A 112 22.86 -6.01 32.75
N GLY A 113 22.03 -4.97 32.64
CA GLY A 113 22.15 -3.73 33.41
C GLY A 113 21.79 -3.88 34.90
N THR A 114 22.23 -2.92 35.72
CA THR A 114 22.12 -2.86 37.20
C THR A 114 20.70 -2.79 37.77
N ARG A 115 19.66 -2.77 36.94
CA ARG A 115 18.28 -3.02 37.37
C ARG A 115 17.95 -4.49 37.16
N VAL A 116 18.15 -5.29 38.21
CA VAL A 116 17.90 -6.75 38.25
C VAL A 116 16.53 -7.15 37.68
N TYR A 117 15.52 -6.29 37.80
CA TYR A 117 14.18 -6.55 37.26
C TYR A 117 14.09 -6.48 35.72
N SER A 118 14.85 -5.62 35.02
CA SER A 118 14.77 -5.54 33.54
C SER A 118 15.54 -6.67 32.86
N SER A 119 16.69 -7.06 33.44
CA SER A 119 17.54 -8.14 32.93
C SER A 119 16.93 -9.53 33.10
N LEU A 120 16.27 -9.80 34.23
CA LEU A 120 15.51 -11.04 34.44
C LEU A 120 14.35 -11.17 33.45
N ASN A 121 13.63 -10.06 33.18
CA ASN A 121 12.52 -10.05 32.23
C ASN A 121 12.99 -10.34 30.79
N ALA A 122 14.14 -9.78 30.36
CA ALA A 122 14.67 -10.03 29.02
C ALA A 122 15.01 -11.51 28.79
N ARG A 123 15.64 -12.16 29.78
CA ARG A 123 15.97 -13.59 29.70
C ARG A 123 14.74 -14.48 29.72
N GLN A 124 13.79 -14.20 30.62
CA GLN A 124 12.52 -14.93 30.70
C GLN A 124 11.73 -14.82 29.39
N ASN A 125 11.69 -13.64 28.78
CA ASN A 125 11.02 -13.43 27.49
C ASN A 125 11.69 -14.22 26.36
N TYR A 126 13.02 -14.27 26.35
CA TYR A 126 13.75 -15.10 25.40
C TYR A 126 13.44 -16.59 25.59
N ASP A 127 13.54 -17.10 26.82
CA ASP A 127 13.30 -18.51 27.12
C ASP A 127 11.84 -18.90 26.79
N LEU A 128 10.86 -18.04 27.11
CA LEU A 128 9.45 -18.22 26.73
C LEU A 128 9.27 -18.30 25.21
N LEU A 129 9.95 -17.44 24.45
CA LEU A 129 9.85 -17.41 23.00
C LEU A 129 10.44 -18.69 22.37
N ILE A 130 11.60 -19.14 22.87
CA ILE A 130 12.23 -20.40 22.44
C ILE A 130 11.38 -21.61 22.81
N ASP A 131 10.81 -21.65 24.01
CA ASP A 131 9.93 -22.73 24.45
C ASP A 131 8.64 -22.76 23.62
N THR A 132 8.08 -21.60 23.29
CA THR A 132 6.92 -21.49 22.39
C THR A 132 7.28 -21.99 21.00
N MET A 133 8.48 -21.67 20.49
CA MET A 133 8.96 -22.15 19.19
C MET A 133 9.10 -23.68 19.16
N ARG A 134 9.65 -24.27 20.23
CA ARG A 134 9.76 -25.72 20.39
C ARG A 134 8.38 -26.38 20.49
N LYS A 135 7.45 -25.78 21.23
CA LYS A 135 6.08 -26.27 21.37
C LYS A 135 5.29 -26.20 20.06
N GLU A 136 5.43 -25.14 19.26
CA GLU A 136 4.81 -25.03 17.93
C GLU A 136 5.36 -26.06 16.94
N GLN A 137 6.66 -26.38 17.00
CA GLN A 137 7.22 -27.47 16.19
C GLN A 137 6.67 -28.86 16.57
N LEU A 138 6.16 -29.00 17.79
CA LEU A 138 5.62 -30.25 18.34
C LEU A 138 4.09 -30.34 18.30
N MET A 139 3.38 -29.22 18.17
CA MET A 139 1.91 -29.16 18.10
C MET A 139 1.47 -28.83 16.67
N GLU A 140 1.00 -29.83 15.94
CA GLU A 140 0.16 -29.59 14.75
C GLU A 140 -1.11 -28.82 15.17
N VAL A 141 -1.26 -27.61 14.60
CA VAL A 141 -2.50 -26.83 14.44
C VAL A 141 -3.23 -26.41 15.74
N ARG A 142 -2.98 -25.18 16.22
CA ARG A 142 -3.90 -24.50 17.15
C ARG A 142 -5.19 -24.09 16.45
N SER A 143 -6.29 -24.10 17.20
CA SER A 143 -7.61 -23.55 16.84
C SER A 143 -7.52 -22.06 16.49
N THR A 144 -7.23 -21.74 15.25
CA THR A 144 -7.30 -20.36 14.75
C THR A 144 -8.77 -19.99 14.59
N LEU A 145 -9.28 -19.06 15.40
CA LEU A 145 -10.55 -18.41 15.08
C LEU A 145 -10.35 -17.57 13.82
N SER A 146 -11.17 -17.79 12.79
CA SER A 146 -11.20 -16.90 11.63
C SER A 146 -11.65 -15.49 12.03
N PRO A 147 -11.22 -14.41 11.33
CA PRO A 147 -11.69 -13.05 11.62
C PRO A 147 -13.22 -12.89 11.59
N LEU A 148 -13.89 -13.46 10.57
CA LEU A 148 -15.35 -13.44 10.48
C LEU A 148 -16.01 -14.20 11.64
N GLY A 149 -15.46 -15.35 12.00
CA GLY A 149 -15.94 -16.12 13.15
C GLY A 149 -15.78 -15.39 14.47
N ALA A 150 -14.63 -14.73 14.68
CA ALA A 150 -14.38 -13.89 15.83
C ALA A 150 -15.36 -12.71 15.89
N LEU A 151 -15.66 -12.08 14.75
CA LEU A 151 -16.63 -10.99 14.66
C LEU A 151 -18.05 -11.45 15.06
N ILE A 152 -18.54 -12.53 14.46
CA ILE A 152 -19.89 -13.07 14.76
C ILE A 152 -20.00 -13.49 16.22
N GLN A 153 -18.96 -14.14 16.76
CA GLN A 153 -18.93 -14.55 18.16
C GLN A 153 -18.91 -13.33 19.09
N HIS A 154 -18.12 -12.31 18.76
CA HIS A 154 -18.07 -11.06 19.52
C HIS A 154 -19.44 -10.36 19.55
N ILE A 155 -20.16 -10.28 18.43
CA ILE A 155 -21.52 -9.72 18.38
C ILE A 155 -22.46 -10.49 19.32
N ALA A 156 -22.41 -11.83 19.29
CA ALA A 156 -23.23 -12.65 20.18
C ALA A 156 -22.86 -12.45 21.66
N ASP A 157 -21.59 -12.31 21.97
CA ASP A 157 -21.10 -12.10 23.34
C ASP A 157 -21.47 -10.71 23.87
N GLU A 158 -21.34 -9.65 23.07
CA GLU A 158 -21.82 -8.31 23.44
C GLU A 158 -23.35 -8.29 23.63
N TRP A 159 -24.09 -8.94 22.74
CA TRP A 159 -25.55 -9.07 22.88
C TRP A 159 -25.94 -9.80 24.19
N ARG A 160 -25.23 -10.87 24.55
CA ARG A 160 -25.43 -11.59 25.83
C ARG A 160 -25.16 -10.70 27.03
N LYS A 161 -24.08 -9.90 26.99
CA LYS A 161 -23.74 -8.96 28.08
C LYS A 161 -24.83 -7.91 28.27
N ILE A 162 -25.37 -7.37 27.17
CA ILE A 162 -26.40 -6.33 27.19
C ILE A 162 -27.75 -6.88 27.66
N THR A 163 -28.15 -8.06 27.17
CA THR A 163 -29.51 -8.60 27.41
C THR A 163 -29.61 -9.56 28.58
N GLY A 164 -28.49 -10.16 29.01
CA GLY A 164 -28.47 -11.27 29.95
C GLY A 164 -29.02 -12.60 29.40
N SER A 165 -29.44 -12.64 28.13
CA SER A 165 -30.03 -13.83 27.51
C SER A 165 -28.98 -14.67 26.79
N ASN A 166 -29.16 -16.00 26.82
CA ASN A 166 -28.36 -16.96 26.05
C ASN A 166 -29.18 -17.66 24.94
N SER A 167 -30.40 -17.18 24.68
CA SER A 167 -31.31 -17.78 23.70
C SER A 167 -30.91 -17.44 22.27
N LEU A 168 -30.55 -18.46 21.48
CA LEU A 168 -30.26 -18.28 20.05
C LEU A 168 -31.45 -17.65 19.31
N LYS A 169 -32.68 -18.02 19.68
CA LYS A 169 -33.89 -17.47 19.06
C LYS A 169 -34.03 -15.96 19.30
N GLU A 170 -33.71 -15.51 20.50
CA GLU A 170 -33.77 -14.08 20.85
C GLU A 170 -32.65 -13.30 20.15
N LEU A 171 -31.44 -13.86 20.07
CA LEU A 171 -30.34 -13.28 19.29
C LEU A 171 -30.73 -13.10 17.81
N LEU A 172 -31.31 -14.14 17.19
CA LEU A 172 -31.73 -14.09 15.78
C LEU A 172 -32.86 -13.06 15.54
N ASN A 173 -33.81 -12.93 16.47
CA ASN A 173 -34.87 -11.91 16.38
C ASN A 173 -34.33 -10.48 16.61
N TRP A 174 -33.31 -10.32 17.46
CA TRP A 174 -32.62 -9.05 17.62
C TRP A 174 -31.86 -8.67 16.34
N LEU A 175 -31.06 -9.60 15.79
CA LEU A 175 -30.32 -9.39 14.54
C LEU A 175 -31.21 -9.04 13.35
N GLU A 176 -32.47 -9.46 13.37
CA GLU A 176 -33.42 -9.18 12.29
C GLU A 176 -33.89 -7.71 12.24
N LYS A 177 -33.81 -6.99 13.36
CA LYS A 177 -34.43 -5.67 13.54
C LYS A 177 -33.45 -4.56 13.90
N THR A 178 -32.30 -4.93 14.46
CA THR A 178 -31.34 -3.96 14.98
C THR A 178 -30.60 -3.25 13.87
N ILE A 179 -30.44 -1.94 14.03
CA ILE A 179 -29.61 -1.09 13.17
C ILE A 179 -28.61 -0.38 14.10
N PRO A 180 -27.30 -0.34 13.77
CA PRO A 180 -26.34 0.45 14.51
C PRO A 180 -26.80 1.92 14.65
N CYS A 181 -26.74 2.48 15.84
CA CYS A 181 -27.15 3.87 16.09
C CYS A 181 -26.28 4.86 15.29
N ASN A 182 -26.90 5.89 14.70
CA ASN A 182 -26.20 6.94 13.93
C ASN A 182 -25.46 7.97 14.82
N VAL A 183 -25.68 7.97 16.13
CA VAL A 183 -25.03 8.93 17.04
C VAL A 183 -23.62 8.43 17.34
N VAL A 184 -22.62 9.08 16.75
CA VAL A 184 -21.24 8.98 17.18
C VAL A 184 -21.00 10.15 18.11
N ASN A 185 -21.16 9.96 19.42
CA ASN A 185 -20.65 10.93 20.38
C ASN A 185 -19.14 10.73 20.44
N GLU A 186 -18.38 11.56 19.72
CA GLU A 186 -16.91 11.53 19.77
C GLU A 186 -16.35 11.88 21.17
N GLU A 187 -17.19 12.36 22.09
CA GLU A 187 -16.87 12.60 23.50
C GLU A 187 -17.11 11.40 24.42
N ASP A 188 -17.75 10.33 23.93
CA ASP A 188 -17.95 9.12 24.73
C ASP A 188 -16.59 8.42 24.91
N LEU A 189 -16.16 8.35 26.18
CA LEU A 189 -14.90 7.72 26.60
C LEU A 189 -14.94 6.19 26.51
N GLU A 190 -16.12 5.60 26.29
CA GLU A 190 -16.30 4.16 26.11
C GLU A 190 -16.33 3.78 24.63
N PRO A 191 -15.54 2.79 24.18
CA PRO A 191 -15.57 2.38 22.79
C PRO A 191 -16.89 1.64 22.48
N HIS A 192 -17.58 2.07 21.41
CA HIS A 192 -18.81 1.47 20.88
C HIS A 192 -18.55 0.11 20.19
N TYR A 193 -17.94 -0.84 20.89
CA TYR A 193 -17.49 -2.11 20.31
C TYR A 193 -18.64 -2.94 19.71
N ALA A 194 -19.82 -2.90 20.33
CA ALA A 194 -20.98 -3.67 19.87
C ALA A 194 -21.56 -3.10 18.56
N GLU A 195 -21.71 -1.78 18.46
CA GLU A 195 -22.18 -1.09 17.27
C GLU A 195 -21.19 -1.26 16.12
N GLU A 196 -19.88 -1.09 16.38
CA GLU A 196 -18.84 -1.28 15.37
C GLU A 196 -18.77 -2.71 14.85
N ALA A 197 -18.96 -3.70 15.72
CA ALA A 197 -18.97 -5.10 15.32
C ALA A 197 -20.16 -5.42 14.39
N LEU A 198 -21.37 -4.97 14.75
CA LEU A 198 -22.55 -5.16 13.91
C LEU A 198 -22.44 -4.41 12.58
N ASP A 199 -21.99 -3.16 12.59
CA ASP A 199 -21.79 -2.32 11.40
C ASP A 199 -20.72 -2.91 10.46
N SER A 200 -19.70 -3.56 11.02
CA SER A 200 -18.69 -4.31 10.24
C SER A 200 -19.27 -5.56 9.56
N LEU A 201 -20.12 -6.32 10.28
CA LEU A 201 -20.81 -7.47 9.68
C LEU A 201 -21.79 -7.03 8.59
N ASP A 202 -22.48 -5.92 8.80
CA ASP A 202 -23.39 -5.32 7.82
C ASP A 202 -22.65 -4.90 6.55
N GLY A 203 -21.50 -4.24 6.68
CA GLY A 203 -20.65 -3.87 5.55
C GLY A 203 -20.19 -5.09 4.74
N TYR A 204 -19.79 -6.17 5.41
CA TYR A 204 -19.44 -7.43 4.75
C TYR A 204 -20.62 -8.04 4.00
N LEU A 205 -21.78 -8.17 4.66
CA LEU A 205 -22.98 -8.76 4.07
C LEU A 205 -23.53 -7.91 2.91
N LEU A 206 -23.49 -6.59 3.04
CA LEU A 206 -23.86 -5.66 1.96
C LEU A 206 -22.98 -5.87 0.73
N SER A 207 -21.66 -6.01 0.91
CA SER A 207 -20.74 -6.26 -0.20
C SER A 207 -21.09 -7.56 -0.91
N VAL A 208 -21.29 -8.64 -0.14
CA VAL A 208 -21.70 -9.96 -0.68
C VAL A 208 -22.99 -9.87 -1.48
N ILE A 209 -24.00 -9.15 -0.97
CA ILE A 209 -25.31 -9.03 -1.61
C ILE A 209 -25.22 -8.17 -2.88
N VAL A 210 -24.65 -6.98 -2.78
CA VAL A 210 -24.59 -6.01 -3.89
C VAL A 210 -23.76 -6.55 -5.05
N GLU A 211 -22.59 -7.15 -4.77
CA GLU A 211 -21.74 -7.74 -5.82
C GLU A 211 -22.49 -8.83 -6.59
N GLN A 212 -23.26 -9.67 -5.89
CA GLN A 212 -24.05 -10.72 -6.53
C GLN A 212 -25.23 -10.17 -7.33
N GLU A 213 -25.89 -9.11 -6.87
CA GLU A 213 -26.97 -8.43 -7.60
C GLU A 213 -26.43 -7.77 -8.88
N GLU A 214 -25.23 -7.17 -8.83
CA GLU A 214 -24.55 -6.56 -9.98
C GLU A 214 -24.09 -7.60 -11.01
N VAL A 215 -23.45 -8.69 -10.56
CA VAL A 215 -23.00 -9.79 -11.45
C VAL A 215 -24.16 -10.41 -12.22
N ASN A 216 -25.31 -10.58 -11.57
CA ASN A 216 -26.49 -11.17 -12.21
C ASN A 216 -27.35 -10.16 -12.97
N ASN A 217 -27.04 -8.86 -12.87
CA ASN A 217 -27.84 -7.75 -13.39
C ASN A 217 -29.33 -7.86 -12.98
N LYS A 218 -29.61 -8.40 -11.79
CA LYS A 218 -30.95 -8.56 -11.22
C LYS A 218 -30.88 -8.64 -9.70
N SER A 219 -31.93 -8.14 -9.05
CA SER A 219 -32.16 -8.39 -7.63
C SER A 219 -32.43 -9.88 -7.40
N LEU A 220 -31.85 -10.45 -6.35
CA LEU A 220 -32.09 -11.85 -5.96
C LEU A 220 -33.48 -11.95 -5.31
N ASN A 221 -34.21 -13.04 -5.54
CA ASN A 221 -35.36 -13.35 -4.70
C ASN A 221 -34.92 -13.89 -3.31
N LEU A 222 -35.86 -14.12 -2.38
CA LEU A 222 -35.55 -14.61 -1.02
C LEU A 222 -34.82 -15.96 -1.01
N ILE A 223 -35.26 -16.90 -1.84
CA ILE A 223 -34.68 -18.25 -1.90
C ILE A 223 -33.28 -18.17 -2.50
N GLU A 224 -33.14 -17.44 -3.62
CA GLU A 224 -31.84 -17.22 -4.28
C GLU A 224 -30.83 -16.56 -3.33
N LEU A 225 -31.26 -15.57 -2.54
CA LEU A 225 -30.37 -14.91 -1.57
C LEU A 225 -29.96 -15.85 -0.44
N GLU A 226 -30.90 -16.60 0.15
CA GLU A 226 -30.59 -17.51 1.23
C GLU A 226 -29.60 -18.59 0.77
N ASP A 227 -29.85 -19.20 -0.39
CA ASP A 227 -28.98 -20.22 -0.97
C ASP A 227 -27.59 -19.66 -1.28
N TYR A 228 -27.52 -18.43 -1.82
CA TYR A 228 -26.26 -17.76 -2.11
C TYR A 228 -25.46 -17.45 -0.84
N LEU A 229 -26.08 -16.83 0.18
CA LEU A 229 -25.41 -16.54 1.45
C LEU A 229 -24.93 -17.84 2.13
N ARG A 230 -25.67 -18.93 1.99
CA ARG A 230 -25.31 -20.24 2.52
C ARG A 230 -24.08 -20.80 1.83
N ASP A 231 -24.02 -20.69 0.51
CA ASP A 231 -22.85 -21.07 -0.29
C ASP A 231 -21.61 -20.24 0.09
N VAL A 232 -21.77 -18.91 0.20
CA VAL A 232 -20.70 -18.01 0.65
C VAL A 232 -20.19 -18.42 2.03
N TRP A 233 -21.07 -18.63 3.00
CA TRP A 233 -20.70 -19.05 4.36
C TRP A 233 -19.85 -20.33 4.36
N LYS A 234 -20.28 -21.36 3.63
CA LYS A 234 -19.59 -22.66 3.53
C LYS A 234 -18.20 -22.56 2.89
N LYS A 235 -17.96 -21.53 2.08
CA LYS A 235 -16.66 -21.24 1.45
C LYS A 235 -15.73 -20.39 2.32
N THR A 236 -16.20 -19.88 3.46
CA THR A 236 -15.36 -19.08 4.36
C THR A 236 -14.41 -19.93 5.20
N TYR A 237 -13.30 -19.34 5.64
CA TYR A 237 -12.42 -19.96 6.63
C TYR A 237 -13.15 -20.18 7.97
N ALA A 238 -14.13 -19.33 8.30
CA ALA A 238 -14.95 -19.44 9.50
C ALA A 238 -15.67 -20.79 9.59
N TRP A 239 -16.26 -21.24 8.48
CA TRP A 239 -16.91 -22.54 8.40
C TRP A 239 -15.97 -23.72 8.71
N GLN A 240 -14.69 -23.61 8.31
CA GLN A 240 -13.72 -24.69 8.48
C GLN A 240 -13.21 -24.81 9.92
N VAL A 241 -13.10 -23.69 10.64
CA VAL A 241 -12.42 -23.66 11.94
C VAL A 241 -13.33 -23.46 13.14
N MET A 242 -14.54 -22.92 12.94
CA MET A 242 -15.46 -22.67 14.05
C MET A 242 -16.13 -23.96 14.54
N GLN A 243 -16.22 -24.11 15.86
CA GLN A 243 -17.13 -25.07 16.46
C GLN A 243 -18.58 -24.59 16.39
N ASN A 244 -19.54 -25.51 16.40
CA ASN A 244 -20.98 -25.23 16.27
C ASN A 244 -21.32 -24.42 15.00
N LYS A 245 -20.66 -24.75 13.88
CA LYS A 245 -20.74 -24.03 12.61
C LYS A 245 -22.16 -23.87 12.06
N GLU A 246 -23.05 -24.83 12.32
CA GLU A 246 -24.47 -24.78 11.93
C GLU A 246 -25.26 -23.71 12.70
N THR A 247 -24.83 -23.37 13.92
CA THR A 247 -25.43 -22.28 14.70
C THR A 247 -25.01 -20.93 14.14
N TRP A 248 -23.73 -20.77 13.82
CA TRP A 248 -23.20 -19.53 13.26
C TRP A 248 -23.65 -19.28 11.82
N GLU A 249 -23.88 -20.35 11.05
CA GLU A 249 -24.57 -20.28 9.76
C GLU A 249 -25.94 -19.61 9.88
N LYS A 250 -26.75 -19.98 10.89
CA LYS A 250 -28.08 -19.36 11.11
C LYS A 250 -27.96 -17.88 11.43
N VAL A 251 -26.96 -17.48 12.22
CA VAL A 251 -26.68 -16.07 12.56
C VAL A 251 -26.32 -15.28 11.30
N PHE A 252 -25.39 -15.82 10.51
CA PHE A 252 -24.93 -15.22 9.26
C PHE A 252 -26.08 -15.04 8.26
N LEU A 253 -26.85 -16.10 8.01
CA LEU A 253 -27.99 -16.09 7.09
C LEU A 253 -29.08 -15.13 7.54
N LYS A 254 -29.47 -15.19 8.82
CA LYS A 254 -30.55 -14.34 9.35
C LYS A 254 -30.20 -12.87 9.23
N ARG A 255 -28.95 -12.50 9.52
CA ARG A 255 -28.48 -11.11 9.37
C ARG A 255 -28.40 -10.71 7.89
N GLY A 256 -27.88 -11.56 7.01
CA GLY A 256 -27.77 -11.27 5.58
C GLY A 256 -29.14 -11.07 4.92
N ILE A 257 -30.13 -11.91 5.25
CA ILE A 257 -31.50 -11.73 4.80
C ILE A 257 -32.08 -10.43 5.35
N SER A 258 -31.91 -10.14 6.65
CA SER A 258 -32.44 -8.90 7.24
C SER A 258 -31.82 -7.64 6.66
N ILE A 259 -30.56 -7.70 6.20
CA ILE A 259 -29.91 -6.57 5.51
C ILE A 259 -30.72 -6.14 4.30
N ARG A 260 -31.18 -7.10 3.50
CA ARG A 260 -32.02 -6.82 2.33
C ARG A 260 -33.48 -6.57 2.68
N GLU A 261 -34.07 -7.29 3.64
CA GLU A 261 -35.52 -7.20 3.85
C GLU A 261 -35.93 -6.08 4.82
N ASN A 262 -35.13 -5.81 5.85
CA ASN A 262 -35.54 -4.95 6.97
C ASN A 262 -34.63 -3.74 7.17
N VAL A 263 -33.30 -3.90 7.02
CA VAL A 263 -32.33 -2.86 7.38
C VAL A 263 -32.09 -1.89 6.22
N TYR A 264 -31.84 -2.40 5.01
CA TYR A 264 -31.60 -1.64 3.79
C TYR A 264 -32.41 -2.19 2.61
N PRO A 265 -33.74 -2.03 2.59
CA PRO A 265 -34.61 -2.61 1.57
C PRO A 265 -34.44 -2.03 0.18
N ASP A 266 -34.06 -0.77 0.09
CA ASP A 266 -33.84 -0.08 -1.18
C ASP A 266 -32.52 -0.54 -1.84
N PRO A 267 -32.56 -1.16 -3.04
CA PRO A 267 -31.35 -1.57 -3.76
C PRO A 267 -30.44 -0.40 -4.12
N GLU A 268 -30.98 0.80 -4.37
CA GLU A 268 -30.18 1.98 -4.67
C GLU A 268 -29.38 2.41 -3.43
N ILE A 269 -30.02 2.45 -2.26
CA ILE A 269 -29.34 2.77 -1.00
C ILE A 269 -28.25 1.74 -0.70
N ARG A 270 -28.52 0.43 -0.86
CA ARG A 270 -27.51 -0.62 -0.67
C ARG A 270 -26.31 -0.42 -1.58
N ARG A 271 -26.56 -0.19 -2.88
CA ARG A 271 -25.51 0.07 -3.87
C ARG A 271 -24.67 1.28 -3.48
N ARG A 272 -25.30 2.41 -3.18
CA ARG A 272 -24.59 3.63 -2.77
C ARG A 272 -23.78 3.43 -1.49
N LEU A 273 -24.32 2.72 -0.49
CA LEU A 273 -23.57 2.37 0.73
C LEU A 273 -22.35 1.50 0.41
N TYR A 274 -22.51 0.49 -0.46
CA TYR A 274 -21.39 -0.33 -0.94
C TYR A 274 -20.31 0.52 -1.63
N ARG A 275 -20.69 1.44 -2.54
CA ARG A 275 -19.75 2.35 -3.21
C ARG A 275 -18.94 3.21 -2.25
N THR A 276 -19.50 3.56 -1.09
CA THR A 276 -18.75 4.37 -0.12
C THR A 276 -17.52 3.66 0.44
N SER A 277 -17.47 2.32 0.40
CA SER A 277 -16.40 1.51 0.98
C SER A 277 -16.13 1.81 2.47
N VAL A 278 -17.12 2.36 3.17
CA VAL A 278 -17.12 2.56 4.62
C VAL A 278 -18.27 1.79 5.24
N ALA A 279 -18.22 1.61 6.56
CA ALA A 279 -19.31 0.98 7.27
C ALA A 279 -20.63 1.77 7.08
N PRO A 280 -21.79 1.10 6.95
CA PRO A 280 -23.05 1.74 6.57
C PRO A 280 -23.47 2.95 7.40
N ARG A 281 -23.16 2.95 8.71
CA ARG A 281 -23.41 4.09 9.59
C ARG A 281 -22.75 5.38 9.10
N PHE A 282 -21.50 5.29 8.64
CA PHE A 282 -20.77 6.44 8.08
C PHE A 282 -21.20 6.75 6.65
N GLY A 283 -21.50 5.71 5.86
CA GLY A 283 -21.90 5.85 4.46
C GLY A 283 -23.13 6.73 4.26
N LYS A 284 -24.13 6.65 5.15
CA LYS A 284 -25.35 7.49 5.08
C LYS A 284 -25.04 8.98 5.10
N LYS A 285 -24.22 9.44 6.04
CA LYS A 285 -23.82 10.85 6.15
C LYS A 285 -23.05 11.31 4.91
N ILE A 286 -22.13 10.47 4.44
CA ILE A 286 -21.34 10.75 3.24
C ILE A 286 -22.24 10.90 2.01
N ILE A 287 -23.19 9.98 1.82
CA ILE A 287 -24.15 10.04 0.70
C ILE A 287 -24.97 11.33 0.74
N SER A 288 -25.34 11.85 1.91
CA SER A 288 -26.07 13.12 2.00
C SER A 288 -25.21 14.36 1.78
N GLU A 289 -23.89 14.30 2.04
CA GLU A 289 -23.03 15.49 2.11
C GLU A 289 -21.94 15.57 1.03
N TYR A 290 -21.65 14.50 0.28
CA TYR A 290 -20.54 14.47 -0.70
C TYR A 290 -20.64 15.54 -1.79
N HIS A 291 -21.85 16.01 -2.13
CA HIS A 291 -22.06 17.07 -3.11
C HIS A 291 -21.44 18.41 -2.66
N LEU A 292 -21.36 18.67 -1.36
CA LEU A 292 -20.68 19.85 -0.80
C LEU A 292 -19.17 19.77 -1.05
N VAL A 293 -18.60 18.57 -0.89
CA VAL A 293 -17.19 18.32 -1.18
C VAL A 293 -16.92 18.42 -2.68
N LYS A 294 -17.79 17.85 -3.53
CA LYS A 294 -17.70 17.97 -4.99
C LYS A 294 -17.67 19.44 -5.42
N ALA A 295 -18.54 20.28 -4.83
CA ALA A 295 -18.59 21.71 -5.13
C ALA A 295 -17.27 22.43 -4.80
N HIS A 296 -16.65 22.13 -3.65
CA HIS A 296 -15.32 22.66 -3.32
C HIS A 296 -14.24 22.18 -4.29
N LEU A 297 -14.19 20.87 -4.57
CA LEU A 297 -13.20 20.27 -5.48
C LEU A 297 -13.28 20.89 -6.88
N ALA A 298 -14.49 21.20 -7.36
CA ALA A 298 -14.72 21.85 -8.64
C ALA A 298 -14.16 23.28 -8.75
N THR A 299 -13.75 23.93 -7.64
CA THR A 299 -13.14 25.28 -7.70
C THR A 299 -11.70 25.29 -8.24
N GLY A 300 -11.09 24.11 -8.44
CA GLY A 300 -9.69 23.95 -8.83
C GLY A 300 -9.33 24.13 -10.31
N PHE A 301 -10.23 24.59 -11.18
CA PHE A 301 -9.95 24.67 -12.64
C PHE A 301 -8.77 25.58 -13.02
N ASN A 302 -8.48 26.59 -12.20
CA ASN A 302 -7.36 27.51 -12.46
C ASN A 302 -6.11 27.15 -11.64
N TYR A 303 -6.01 25.91 -11.16
CA TYR A 303 -4.93 25.52 -10.25
C TYR A 303 -3.53 25.76 -10.83
N ALA A 304 -3.34 25.57 -12.14
CA ALA A 304 -2.05 25.77 -12.80
C ALA A 304 -1.51 27.20 -12.65
N SER A 305 -2.39 28.20 -12.73
CA SER A 305 -2.03 29.63 -12.67
C SER A 305 -1.96 30.20 -11.25
N TRP A 306 -2.38 29.43 -10.25
CA TRP A 306 -2.37 29.86 -8.85
C TRP A 306 -0.96 30.01 -8.26
N SER A 307 -0.84 31.01 -7.38
CA SER A 307 0.30 31.14 -6.48
C SER A 307 0.39 29.96 -5.52
N SER A 308 1.56 29.72 -4.93
CA SER A 308 1.71 28.64 -3.95
C SER A 308 0.77 28.80 -2.74
N ASP A 309 0.40 30.03 -2.35
CA ASP A 309 -0.53 30.25 -1.24
C ASP A 309 -1.96 29.82 -1.59
N GLU A 310 -2.43 30.15 -2.80
CA GLU A 310 -3.72 29.70 -3.30
C GLU A 310 -3.79 28.17 -3.42
N LYS A 311 -2.73 27.54 -3.96
CA LYS A 311 -2.60 26.08 -4.03
C LYS A 311 -2.66 25.41 -2.66
N ILE A 312 -1.93 25.94 -1.68
CA ILE A 312 -1.94 25.44 -0.29
C ILE A 312 -3.34 25.57 0.31
N ASN A 313 -3.95 26.76 0.22
CA ASN A 313 -5.28 27.01 0.77
C ASN A 313 -6.33 26.06 0.19
N TYR A 314 -6.28 25.80 -1.13
CA TYR A 314 -7.19 24.86 -1.77
C TYR A 314 -7.04 23.43 -1.23
N ILE A 315 -5.81 22.93 -1.08
CA ILE A 315 -5.56 21.58 -0.56
C ILE A 315 -5.94 21.49 0.93
N VAL A 316 -5.62 22.51 1.73
CA VAL A 316 -6.01 22.57 3.15
C VAL A 316 -7.54 22.54 3.29
N GLU A 317 -8.26 23.35 2.53
CA GLU A 317 -9.73 23.34 2.58
C GLU A 317 -10.30 22.03 2.04
N ALA A 318 -9.69 21.42 1.01
CA ALA A 318 -10.09 20.09 0.52
C ALA A 318 -9.96 19.02 1.62
N VAL A 319 -8.83 19.02 2.36
CA VAL A 319 -8.61 18.11 3.49
C VAL A 319 -9.65 18.34 4.60
N LYS A 320 -9.99 19.59 4.87
CA LYS A 320 -10.99 19.96 5.88
C LYS A 320 -12.39 19.49 5.50
N VAL A 321 -12.90 19.82 4.31
CA VAL A 321 -14.25 19.44 3.88
C VAL A 321 -14.43 17.92 3.77
N VAL A 322 -13.37 17.19 3.37
CA VAL A 322 -13.37 15.71 3.42
C VAL A 322 -13.39 15.22 4.86
N GLY A 323 -12.61 15.85 5.74
CA GLY A 323 -12.56 15.53 7.18
C GLY A 323 -13.91 15.72 7.89
N ASP A 324 -14.71 16.71 7.47
CA ASP A 324 -16.02 17.02 8.05
C ASP A 324 -17.07 15.91 7.82
N LEU A 325 -16.81 14.98 6.90
CA LEU A 325 -17.61 13.76 6.69
C LEU A 325 -17.48 12.73 7.83
N GLY A 326 -16.70 13.03 8.87
CA GLY A 326 -16.61 12.25 10.11
C GLY A 326 -15.58 11.14 10.06
N LYS A 327 -15.77 10.08 9.26
CA LYS A 327 -14.85 8.93 9.25
C LYS A 327 -13.42 9.30 8.85
N PHE A 328 -13.30 10.33 8.01
CA PHE A 328 -12.03 10.84 7.48
C PHE A 328 -11.43 11.97 8.33
N LYS A 329 -12.03 12.27 9.50
CA LYS A 329 -11.59 13.37 10.38
C LYS A 329 -10.10 13.30 10.68
N VAL A 330 -9.43 14.39 10.37
CA VAL A 330 -8.02 14.61 10.65
C VAL A 330 -7.86 14.93 12.14
N LYS A 331 -6.80 14.41 12.77
CA LYS A 331 -6.48 14.78 14.16
C LYS A 331 -6.13 16.27 14.22
N GLU A 332 -6.57 16.99 15.24
CA GLU A 332 -6.28 18.43 15.38
C GLU A 332 -4.77 18.75 15.40
N SER A 333 -3.96 17.84 15.95
CA SER A 333 -2.53 18.07 16.12
C SER A 333 -1.69 16.80 16.27
N VAL A 334 -0.37 16.92 16.06
CA VAL A 334 0.60 15.82 16.18
C VAL A 334 0.67 15.30 17.62
N LYS A 335 0.70 16.20 18.60
CA LYS A 335 0.74 15.90 20.05
C LYS A 335 -0.25 16.76 20.82
N ARG A 336 -0.45 16.49 22.11
CA ARG A 336 -1.21 17.39 23.01
C ARG A 336 -0.29 18.50 23.56
N GLY A 337 -0.76 19.75 23.65
CA GLY A 337 -0.05 20.87 24.30
C GLY A 337 0.23 22.10 23.41
N LYS A 338 0.93 23.13 23.92
CA LYS A 338 1.14 24.41 23.22
C LYS A 338 2.03 24.32 21.96
N ASN A 339 2.89 23.30 21.86
CA ASN A 339 3.76 23.08 20.69
C ASN A 339 3.29 21.93 19.80
N ALA A 340 2.00 21.58 19.88
CA ALA A 340 1.41 20.39 19.31
C ALA A 340 1.56 20.15 17.80
N GLY A 341 1.89 21.18 17.01
CA GLY A 341 1.92 21.14 15.54
C GLY A 341 0.50 20.94 15.02
N LYS A 342 -0.17 22.03 14.62
CA LYS A 342 -1.54 21.92 14.12
C LYS A 342 -1.54 21.22 12.77
N TRP A 343 -2.62 20.51 12.44
CA TRP A 343 -2.65 19.68 11.24
C TRP A 343 -2.44 20.48 9.94
N ASP A 344 -2.99 21.69 9.84
CA ASP A 344 -2.88 22.60 8.71
C ASP A 344 -1.45 23.13 8.55
N GLU A 345 -0.79 23.47 9.65
CA GLU A 345 0.64 23.83 9.69
C GLU A 345 1.52 22.67 9.21
N VAL A 346 1.23 21.45 9.66
CA VAL A 346 1.97 20.24 9.28
C VAL A 346 1.79 19.94 7.80
N LEU A 347 0.56 20.03 7.27
CA LEU A 347 0.27 19.84 5.85
C LEU A 347 0.98 20.89 5.00
N THR A 348 0.94 22.16 5.41
CA THR A 348 1.63 23.25 4.72
C THR A 348 3.14 23.03 4.69
N TRP A 349 3.72 22.60 5.82
CA TRP A 349 5.15 22.28 5.89
C TRP A 349 5.51 21.12 4.98
N TRP A 350 4.66 20.11 4.94
CA TRP A 350 4.86 18.94 4.11
C TRP A 350 4.82 19.28 2.62
N LEU A 351 3.85 20.09 2.18
CA LEU A 351 3.69 20.47 0.77
C LEU A 351 4.67 21.56 0.31
N HIS A 352 5.07 22.45 1.21
CA HIS A 352 5.92 23.60 0.88
C HIS A 352 6.79 24.05 2.09
N PRO A 353 7.89 23.34 2.39
CA PRO A 353 8.66 23.49 3.64
C PRO A 353 9.33 24.86 3.84
N ILE A 354 9.41 25.68 2.79
CA ILE A 354 10.02 27.02 2.84
C ILE A 354 9.07 28.06 3.45
N LYS A 355 7.74 27.90 3.28
CA LYS A 355 6.75 28.96 3.60
C LYS A 355 6.30 28.97 5.06
N VAL A 356 6.67 27.97 5.86
CA VAL A 356 6.12 27.81 7.21
C VAL A 356 7.03 28.44 8.25
N SER A 357 6.44 29.26 9.11
CA SER A 357 7.13 29.89 10.26
C SER A 357 7.55 28.87 11.32
N LYS A 358 6.81 27.76 11.43
CA LYS A 358 7.08 26.66 12.37
C LYS A 358 7.48 25.41 11.62
N LYS A 359 8.65 24.87 11.96
CA LYS A 359 9.20 23.62 11.42
C LYS A 359 9.36 22.60 12.55
N PRO A 360 9.26 21.29 12.27
CA PRO A 360 9.60 20.29 13.27
C PRO A 360 11.05 20.46 13.70
N VAL A 361 11.31 20.36 15.01
CA VAL A 361 12.70 20.24 15.49
C VAL A 361 13.25 18.86 15.12
N LYS A 362 14.58 18.71 15.15
CA LYS A 362 15.32 17.50 14.75
C LYS A 362 14.65 16.16 15.10
N ASN A 363 14.14 16.02 16.33
CA ASN A 363 13.58 14.76 16.83
C ASN A 363 12.08 14.57 16.54
N GLU A 364 11.42 15.54 15.91
CA GLU A 364 9.98 15.53 15.64
C GLU A 364 9.65 15.31 14.15
N VAL A 365 10.64 15.37 13.26
CA VAL A 365 10.44 15.23 11.80
C VAL A 365 9.74 13.91 11.47
N SER A 366 10.23 12.80 12.00
CA SER A 366 9.66 11.47 11.73
C SER A 366 8.25 11.33 12.32
N GLU A 367 7.90 12.06 13.39
CA GLU A 367 6.54 12.10 13.95
C GLU A 367 5.59 12.92 13.09
N TRP A 368 6.05 14.04 12.54
CA TRP A 368 5.28 14.85 11.59
C TRP A 368 5.03 14.07 10.30
N ILE A 369 6.04 13.37 9.76
CA ILE A 369 5.86 12.50 8.59
C ILE A 369 4.88 11.36 8.91
N LYS A 370 4.97 10.74 10.09
CA LYS A 370 3.98 9.73 10.54
C LYS A 370 2.57 10.33 10.59
N PHE A 371 2.44 11.58 11.03
CA PHE A 371 1.16 12.28 11.08
C PHE A 371 0.60 12.53 9.67
N VAL A 372 1.44 12.97 8.73
CA VAL A 372 1.10 13.14 7.30
C VAL A 372 0.58 11.83 6.72
N LYS A 373 1.33 10.74 6.90
CA LYS A 373 0.94 9.41 6.40
C LYS A 373 -0.41 8.96 6.94
N GLY A 374 -0.62 9.08 8.25
CA GLY A 374 -1.83 8.60 8.90
C GLY A 374 -3.07 9.44 8.60
N ASN A 375 -2.93 10.76 8.45
CA ASN A 375 -4.09 11.66 8.30
C ASN A 375 -4.32 12.13 6.86
N PHE A 376 -3.27 12.41 6.09
CA PHE A 376 -3.40 12.96 4.74
C PHE A 376 -3.25 11.87 3.69
N GLU A 377 -2.16 11.11 3.73
CA GLU A 377 -1.93 10.04 2.74
C GLU A 377 -2.98 8.92 2.86
N TYR A 378 -3.37 8.55 4.08
CA TYR A 378 -4.38 7.52 4.33
C TYR A 378 -5.81 8.06 4.40
N LYS A 379 -6.18 8.81 5.45
CA LYS A 379 -7.59 9.18 5.69
C LYS A 379 -8.17 10.10 4.62
N PHE A 380 -7.45 11.16 4.23
CA PHE A 380 -7.93 12.05 3.17
C PHE A 380 -8.04 11.33 1.83
N SER A 381 -7.03 10.55 1.43
CA SER A 381 -7.11 9.77 0.18
C SER A 381 -8.26 8.76 0.18
N TRP A 382 -8.53 8.12 1.32
CA TRP A 382 -9.69 7.24 1.47
C TRP A 382 -11.00 8.01 1.27
N GLY A 383 -11.15 9.18 1.92
CA GLY A 383 -12.32 10.03 1.75
C GLY A 383 -12.50 10.54 0.33
N LEU A 384 -11.43 11.00 -0.31
CA LEU A 384 -11.44 11.42 -1.71
C LEU A 384 -11.88 10.26 -2.62
N GLY A 385 -11.36 9.05 -2.43
CA GLY A 385 -11.77 7.86 -3.17
C GLY A 385 -13.24 7.52 -2.98
N THR A 386 -13.74 7.61 -1.75
CA THR A 386 -15.17 7.44 -1.43
C THR A 386 -16.05 8.46 -2.16
N ILE A 387 -15.65 9.73 -2.21
CA ILE A 387 -16.38 10.78 -2.94
C ILE A 387 -16.36 10.50 -4.44
N MET A 388 -15.21 10.12 -4.99
CA MET A 388 -15.08 9.77 -6.41
C MET A 388 -15.97 8.60 -6.78
N ALA A 389 -16.06 7.56 -5.94
CA ALA A 389 -16.93 6.41 -6.17
C ALA A 389 -18.42 6.82 -6.27
N LEU A 390 -18.88 7.76 -5.44
CA LEU A 390 -20.25 8.28 -5.50
C LEU A 390 -20.49 9.14 -6.74
N ILE A 391 -19.53 9.97 -7.13
CA ILE A 391 -19.62 10.78 -8.36
C ILE A 391 -19.73 9.87 -9.59
N LEU A 392 -18.91 8.82 -9.65
CA LEU A 392 -18.96 7.85 -10.74
C LEU A 392 -20.26 7.01 -10.73
N ASP A 393 -20.81 6.69 -9.55
CA ASP A 393 -22.13 6.05 -9.45
C ASP A 393 -23.23 6.94 -10.05
N ASP A 394 -23.24 8.24 -9.74
CA ASP A 394 -24.21 9.18 -10.32
C ASP A 394 -24.06 9.31 -11.84
N LEU A 395 -22.83 9.41 -12.35
CA LEU A 395 -22.56 9.56 -13.79
C LEU A 395 -23.06 8.35 -14.59
N ASN A 396 -22.89 7.15 -14.04
CA ASN A 396 -23.25 5.91 -14.70
C ASN A 396 -24.67 5.44 -14.33
N ASN A 397 -25.47 6.26 -13.64
CA ASN A 397 -26.80 5.88 -13.13
C ASN A 397 -26.79 4.54 -12.37
N GLY A 398 -25.74 4.30 -11.58
CA GLY A 398 -25.55 3.09 -10.80
C GLY A 398 -25.00 1.89 -11.57
N VAL A 399 -24.77 1.99 -12.88
CA VAL A 399 -24.17 0.91 -13.67
C VAL A 399 -22.67 0.84 -13.38
N LEU A 400 -22.18 -0.36 -13.09
CA LEU A 400 -20.74 -0.58 -12.96
C LEU A 400 -20.11 -0.55 -14.35
N VAL A 401 -19.35 0.52 -14.62
CA VAL A 401 -18.60 0.72 -15.87
C VAL A 401 -17.13 0.84 -15.51
N GLU A 402 -16.27 0.23 -16.33
CA GLU A 402 -14.83 0.44 -16.24
C GLU A 402 -14.53 1.91 -16.55
N THR A 403 -14.13 2.67 -15.53
CA THR A 403 -13.76 4.08 -15.69
C THR A 403 -12.39 4.18 -16.33
N LYS A 404 -12.31 4.83 -17.49
CA LYS A 404 -11.04 5.17 -18.11
C LYS A 404 -10.63 6.60 -17.74
N ILE A 405 -9.36 6.90 -17.90
CA ILE A 405 -8.84 8.24 -17.58
C ILE A 405 -9.44 9.30 -18.52
N GLU A 406 -9.79 8.92 -19.75
CA GLU A 406 -10.47 9.76 -20.74
C GLU A 406 -11.90 10.13 -20.32
N ASP A 407 -12.51 9.38 -19.40
CA ASP A 407 -13.84 9.66 -18.87
C ASP A 407 -13.82 10.72 -17.75
N TRP A 408 -12.63 11.10 -17.26
CA TRP A 408 -12.47 12.05 -16.16
C TRP A 408 -13.21 13.39 -16.38
N PRO A 409 -13.18 14.02 -17.58
CA PRO A 409 -13.89 15.28 -17.80
C PRO A 409 -15.40 15.18 -17.54
N ASN A 410 -16.00 14.00 -17.70
CA ASN A 410 -17.43 13.80 -17.44
C ASN A 410 -17.79 13.96 -15.96
N THR A 411 -16.82 13.83 -15.04
CA THR A 411 -17.04 14.03 -13.59
C THR A 411 -17.40 15.47 -13.24
N GLY A 412 -17.04 16.43 -14.10
CA GLY A 412 -17.12 17.86 -13.84
C GLY A 412 -16.07 18.38 -12.85
N LEU A 413 -15.01 17.60 -12.60
CA LEU A 413 -13.91 17.97 -11.71
C LEU A 413 -12.64 18.30 -12.51
N PRO A 414 -11.85 19.28 -12.07
CA PRO A 414 -10.57 19.60 -12.69
C PRO A 414 -9.52 18.52 -12.43
N TRP A 415 -8.54 18.41 -13.34
CA TRP A 415 -7.43 17.46 -13.28
C TRP A 415 -6.63 17.57 -11.99
N VAL A 416 -6.53 18.75 -11.35
CA VAL A 416 -5.87 18.85 -10.04
C VAL A 416 -6.47 17.89 -8.99
N VAL A 417 -7.78 17.62 -9.06
CA VAL A 417 -8.44 16.70 -8.11
C VAL A 417 -7.93 15.27 -8.28
N PHE A 418 -7.61 14.86 -9.51
CA PHE A 418 -6.93 13.59 -9.79
C PHE A 418 -5.55 13.52 -9.11
N TRP A 419 -4.85 14.65 -9.06
CA TRP A 419 -3.51 14.75 -8.51
C TRP A 419 -3.43 14.90 -7.00
N LEU A 420 -4.50 15.31 -6.30
CA LEU A 420 -4.46 15.64 -4.86
C LEU A 420 -3.79 14.55 -4.00
N LYS A 421 -4.08 13.27 -4.28
CA LYS A 421 -3.44 12.15 -3.59
C LYS A 421 -1.93 12.13 -3.81
N GLU A 422 -1.48 12.29 -5.06
CA GLU A 422 -0.05 12.26 -5.40
C GLU A 422 0.67 13.50 -4.85
N LEU A 423 0.07 14.69 -4.92
CA LEU A 423 0.60 15.91 -4.32
C LEU A 423 0.89 15.72 -2.82
N ILE A 424 -0.07 15.16 -2.09
CA ILE A 424 0.07 14.85 -0.67
C ILE A 424 1.07 13.72 -0.43
N THR A 425 1.10 12.68 -1.28
CA THR A 425 2.02 11.55 -1.09
C THR A 425 3.48 11.98 -1.27
N TRP A 426 3.76 12.81 -2.25
CA TRP A 426 5.12 13.24 -2.58
C TRP A 426 5.55 14.54 -1.91
N GLY A 427 4.61 15.27 -1.31
CA GLY A 427 4.87 16.49 -0.54
C GLY A 427 5.22 17.69 -1.40
N THR A 428 4.51 17.86 -2.52
CA THR A 428 4.70 18.97 -3.47
C THR A 428 3.36 19.57 -3.88
N LEU A 429 3.38 20.80 -4.40
CA LEU A 429 2.22 21.49 -4.98
C LEU A 429 2.12 21.28 -6.50
N ASP A 430 3.04 20.53 -7.10
CA ASP A 430 3.15 20.43 -8.55
C ASP A 430 2.83 19.01 -9.07
N PRO A 431 1.80 18.85 -9.93
CA PRO A 431 1.45 17.56 -10.51
C PRO A 431 2.56 16.86 -11.31
N VAL A 432 3.36 17.62 -12.06
CA VAL A 432 4.46 17.08 -12.86
C VAL A 432 5.59 16.61 -11.94
N ALA A 433 5.93 17.43 -10.94
CA ALA A 433 6.93 17.05 -9.93
C ALA A 433 6.52 15.79 -9.17
N ALA A 434 5.23 15.69 -8.78
CA ALA A 434 4.69 14.50 -8.13
C ALA A 434 4.85 13.25 -9.02
N LEU A 435 4.54 13.35 -10.31
CA LEU A 435 4.71 12.22 -11.24
C LEU A 435 6.19 11.81 -11.43
N LEU A 436 7.09 12.79 -11.53
CA LEU A 436 8.55 12.55 -11.65
C LEU A 436 9.11 11.82 -10.43
N LEU A 437 8.70 12.23 -9.22
CA LEU A 437 9.06 11.57 -7.96
C LEU A 437 8.47 10.15 -7.89
N ALA A 438 7.22 9.99 -8.31
CA ALA A 438 6.54 8.69 -8.33
C ALA A 438 7.26 7.68 -9.22
N HIS A 439 7.67 8.09 -10.42
CA HIS A 439 8.37 7.22 -11.37
C HIS A 439 9.88 7.09 -11.07
N GLY A 440 10.40 7.83 -10.08
CA GLY A 440 11.81 7.79 -9.72
C GLY A 440 12.73 8.38 -10.80
N VAL A 441 12.18 9.26 -11.65
CA VAL A 441 12.95 10.05 -12.62
C VAL A 441 13.76 11.11 -11.88
N GLU A 442 13.10 11.77 -10.93
CA GLU A 442 13.71 12.72 -9.99
C GLU A 442 13.62 12.18 -8.55
N PHE A 443 14.54 12.62 -7.70
CA PHE A 443 14.70 12.08 -6.34
C PHE A 443 14.55 13.13 -5.23
N THR A 444 14.47 14.41 -5.59
CA THR A 444 14.20 15.51 -4.65
C THR A 444 13.07 16.36 -5.19
N ARG A 445 12.24 16.92 -4.31
CA ARG A 445 11.16 17.84 -4.68
C ARG A 445 11.69 19.03 -5.46
N LYS A 446 12.80 19.60 -5.01
CA LYS A 446 13.44 20.74 -5.67
C LYS A 446 13.84 20.44 -7.13
N THR A 447 14.46 19.30 -7.39
CA THR A 447 14.85 18.94 -8.77
C THR A 447 13.64 18.58 -9.62
N ALA A 448 12.64 17.91 -9.04
CA ALA A 448 11.38 17.60 -9.70
C ALA A 448 10.58 18.86 -10.08
N GLU A 449 10.50 19.85 -9.19
CA GLU A 449 9.82 21.13 -9.42
C GLU A 449 10.56 21.97 -10.47
N ALA A 450 11.89 22.05 -10.40
CA ALA A 450 12.68 22.73 -11.43
C ALA A 450 12.49 22.07 -12.82
N LYS A 451 12.35 20.74 -12.86
CA LYS A 451 12.09 19.99 -14.09
C LYS A 451 10.65 20.20 -14.59
N ALA A 452 9.69 20.35 -13.69
CA ALA A 452 8.32 20.69 -14.03
C ALA A 452 8.21 22.05 -14.74
N GLU A 453 9.03 23.04 -14.35
CA GLU A 453 9.09 24.34 -15.04
C GLU A 453 9.45 24.21 -16.53
N GLU A 454 10.30 23.24 -16.89
CA GLU A 454 10.63 22.94 -18.29
C GLU A 454 9.42 22.42 -19.07
N TYR A 455 8.59 21.57 -18.45
CA TYR A 455 7.33 21.11 -19.05
C TYR A 455 6.37 22.27 -19.30
N TYR A 456 6.15 23.13 -18.30
CA TYR A 456 5.22 24.25 -18.44
C TYR A 456 5.71 25.27 -19.47
N SER A 457 7.01 25.56 -19.49
CA SER A 457 7.60 26.53 -20.42
C SER A 457 7.62 26.06 -21.88
N SER A 458 7.58 24.73 -22.10
CA SER A 458 7.60 24.13 -23.44
C SER A 458 6.23 23.72 -23.96
N SER A 459 5.18 23.86 -23.14
CA SER A 459 3.81 23.46 -23.47
C SER A 459 2.98 24.65 -23.97
N GLU A 460 2.19 24.42 -25.03
CA GLU A 460 1.19 25.36 -25.54
C GLU A 460 -0.24 24.98 -25.10
N LEU A 461 -0.37 24.07 -24.13
CA LEU A 461 -1.66 23.60 -23.62
C LEU A 461 -2.37 24.67 -22.78
N SER A 462 -3.70 24.56 -22.68
CA SER A 462 -4.50 25.42 -21.81
C SER A 462 -4.22 25.14 -20.32
N GLU A 463 -4.64 26.04 -19.42
CA GLU A 463 -4.42 25.91 -17.97
C GLU A 463 -4.95 24.61 -17.36
N GLU A 464 -6.03 24.06 -17.92
CA GLU A 464 -6.60 22.79 -17.47
C GLU A 464 -5.90 21.60 -18.14
N GLU A 465 -5.70 21.63 -19.47
CA GLU A 465 -5.09 20.52 -20.21
C GLU A 465 -3.60 20.35 -19.89
N ILE A 466 -2.92 21.40 -19.43
CA ILE A 466 -1.52 21.30 -19.01
C ILE A 466 -1.37 20.38 -17.78
N LEU A 467 -2.42 20.21 -16.98
CA LEU A 467 -2.47 19.29 -15.84
C LEU A 467 -3.01 17.91 -16.21
N ASN A 468 -3.28 17.63 -17.49
CA ASN A 468 -3.79 16.34 -17.92
C ASN A 468 -2.75 15.22 -17.67
N PRO A 469 -3.08 14.18 -16.88
CA PRO A 469 -2.16 13.09 -16.53
C PRO A 469 -1.65 12.29 -17.71
N ILE A 470 -2.43 12.17 -18.79
CA ILE A 470 -1.97 11.51 -20.01
C ILE A 470 -0.84 12.32 -20.65
N LYS A 471 -1.01 13.66 -20.73
CA LYS A 471 -0.03 14.57 -21.36
C LYS A 471 1.25 14.68 -20.55
N ILE A 472 1.13 14.81 -19.23
CA ILE A 472 2.28 14.82 -18.34
C ILE A 472 3.06 13.50 -18.47
N LYS A 473 2.36 12.35 -18.49
CA LYS A 473 3.00 11.03 -18.65
C LYS A 473 3.70 10.89 -20.00
N GLU A 474 3.06 11.27 -21.11
CA GLU A 474 3.67 11.26 -22.44
C GLU A 474 4.98 12.06 -22.46
N TRP A 475 5.00 13.23 -21.81
CA TRP A 475 6.20 14.06 -21.70
C TRP A 475 7.29 13.40 -20.84
N VAL A 476 6.93 12.85 -19.67
CA VAL A 476 7.87 12.16 -18.77
C VAL A 476 8.49 10.93 -19.45
N ASP A 477 7.72 10.17 -20.23
CA ASP A 477 8.21 9.00 -20.95
C ASP A 477 9.24 9.39 -22.03
N ILE A 478 8.99 10.48 -22.77
CA ILE A 478 9.94 11.03 -23.75
C ILE A 478 11.21 11.50 -23.06
N TYR A 479 11.07 12.19 -21.93
CA TYR A 479 12.20 12.69 -21.15
C TYR A 479 13.07 11.55 -20.61
N SER A 480 12.45 10.56 -19.96
CA SER A 480 13.14 9.42 -19.35
C SER A 480 13.92 8.59 -20.39
N ARG A 481 13.42 8.49 -21.62
CA ARG A 481 14.14 7.84 -22.74
C ARG A 481 15.38 8.61 -23.18
N LYS A 482 15.41 9.95 -23.07
CA LYS A 482 16.59 10.75 -23.43
C LYS A 482 17.76 10.50 -22.48
N ASP A 483 17.51 10.24 -21.20
CA ASP A 483 18.55 9.91 -20.22
C ASP A 483 19.08 8.47 -20.37
N ILE A 484 18.29 7.55 -20.91
CA ILE A 484 18.72 6.16 -21.20
C ILE A 484 19.62 6.10 -22.46
N ASN A 485 19.49 7.07 -23.37
CA ASN A 485 20.25 7.14 -24.63
C ASN A 485 21.76 7.43 -24.48
N ILE A 486 22.31 7.47 -23.27
CA ILE A 486 23.77 7.58 -23.06
C ILE A 486 24.47 6.20 -23.01
N LEU A 487 23.73 5.08 -22.94
CA LEU A 487 24.33 3.73 -22.93
C LEU A 487 23.55 2.68 -23.72
N ASP A 488 22.89 3.06 -24.81
CA ASP A 488 22.32 2.07 -25.74
C ASP A 488 23.43 1.56 -26.68
N PHE A 489 24.30 0.70 -26.15
CA PHE A 489 24.95 -0.28 -27.01
C PHE A 489 23.84 -1.21 -27.48
N SER A 490 23.22 -0.90 -28.61
CA SER A 490 22.50 -1.91 -29.38
C SER A 490 23.50 -3.04 -29.65
N ILE A 491 23.39 -4.13 -28.88
CA ILE A 491 24.21 -5.30 -29.09
C ILE A 491 23.79 -5.81 -30.46
N LYS A 492 24.71 -5.80 -31.42
CA LYS A 492 24.43 -6.35 -32.74
C LYS A 492 24.01 -7.81 -32.57
N PRO A 493 23.01 -8.29 -33.31
CA PRO A 493 22.60 -9.68 -33.27
C PRO A 493 23.81 -10.62 -33.38
N ILE A 494 23.86 -11.62 -32.51
CA ILE A 494 25.04 -12.50 -32.38
C ILE A 494 24.82 -13.75 -33.24
N ASN A 495 25.77 -14.07 -34.11
CA ASN A 495 25.71 -15.31 -34.90
C ASN A 495 25.73 -16.52 -33.97
N ALA A 496 24.82 -17.47 -34.21
CA ALA A 496 24.69 -18.69 -33.44
C ALA A 496 24.80 -19.94 -34.32
N ASN A 497 25.62 -20.90 -33.89
CA ASN A 497 25.71 -22.23 -34.47
C ASN A 497 24.75 -23.15 -33.72
N LEU A 498 23.67 -23.56 -34.38
CA LEU A 498 22.69 -24.48 -33.80
C LEU A 498 23.35 -25.82 -33.47
N THR A 499 23.13 -26.31 -32.24
CA THR A 499 23.67 -27.60 -31.79
C THR A 499 22.66 -28.73 -31.88
N ARG A 500 21.41 -28.41 -32.25
CA ARG A 500 20.30 -29.35 -32.41
C ARG A 500 19.62 -29.20 -33.77
N ASP A 501 18.91 -30.25 -34.16
CA ASP A 501 18.01 -30.21 -35.30
C ASP A 501 16.65 -29.63 -34.88
N PHE A 502 16.23 -28.57 -35.57
CA PHE A 502 14.96 -27.88 -35.36
C PHE A 502 14.01 -28.05 -36.55
N SER A 503 14.28 -28.95 -37.48
CA SER A 503 13.43 -29.24 -38.64
C SER A 503 11.96 -29.47 -38.28
N ASN A 504 11.70 -30.14 -37.15
CA ASN A 504 10.36 -30.47 -36.65
C ASN A 504 9.88 -29.58 -35.49
N ALA A 505 10.60 -28.51 -35.16
CA ALA A 505 10.22 -27.62 -34.06
C ALA A 505 9.05 -26.70 -34.47
N SER A 506 7.94 -26.74 -33.72
CA SER A 506 6.78 -25.87 -33.95
C SER A 506 7.06 -24.40 -33.65
N ASN A 507 8.02 -24.13 -32.76
CA ASN A 507 8.45 -22.79 -32.41
C ASN A 507 9.82 -22.49 -33.05
N ARG A 508 9.93 -21.38 -33.78
CA ARG A 508 11.16 -20.95 -34.46
C ARG A 508 12.01 -19.96 -33.65
N LYS A 509 11.41 -19.37 -32.61
CA LYS A 509 12.08 -18.44 -31.68
C LYS A 509 12.12 -19.02 -30.27
N TRP A 510 13.31 -19.11 -29.70
CA TRP A 510 13.57 -19.72 -28.41
C TRP A 510 14.21 -18.72 -27.47
N ARG A 511 13.64 -18.54 -26.28
CA ARG A 511 14.33 -17.80 -25.22
C ARG A 511 15.51 -18.65 -24.74
N VAL A 512 16.69 -18.04 -24.69
CA VAL A 512 17.93 -18.71 -24.30
C VAL A 512 18.66 -17.94 -23.21
N LEU A 513 19.46 -18.65 -22.41
CA LEU A 513 20.35 -18.09 -21.40
C LEU A 513 21.79 -18.37 -21.82
N PRO A 514 22.69 -17.37 -21.75
CA PRO A 514 24.10 -17.58 -22.05
C PRO A 514 24.81 -18.29 -20.88
N ILE A 515 25.65 -19.28 -21.22
CA ILE A 515 26.70 -19.82 -20.36
C ILE A 515 28.03 -19.42 -20.98
N ILE A 516 28.76 -18.54 -20.32
CA ILE A 516 30.04 -18.04 -20.79
C ILE A 516 31.13 -19.06 -20.48
N LEU A 517 31.74 -19.62 -21.51
CA LEU A 517 32.92 -20.46 -21.42
C LEU A 517 34.18 -19.64 -21.79
N GLU A 518 35.36 -20.26 -21.74
CA GLU A 518 36.62 -19.56 -21.97
C GLU A 518 36.66 -18.88 -23.35
N ASN A 519 36.25 -19.59 -24.40
CA ASN A 519 36.38 -19.16 -25.80
C ASN A 519 35.04 -18.99 -26.55
N ASN A 520 33.94 -19.48 -26.01
CA ASN A 520 32.62 -19.45 -26.64
C ASN A 520 31.50 -19.24 -25.61
N ILE A 521 30.30 -19.01 -26.11
CA ILE A 521 29.07 -18.86 -25.34
C ILE A 521 28.15 -20.01 -25.73
N SER A 522 27.71 -20.78 -24.74
CA SER A 522 26.69 -21.81 -24.91
C SER A 522 25.32 -21.21 -24.60
N TRP A 523 24.36 -21.39 -25.50
CA TRP A 523 23.00 -20.86 -25.35
C TRP A 523 22.06 -21.99 -24.95
N ILE A 524 21.60 -21.96 -23.71
CA ILE A 524 20.73 -22.99 -23.15
C ILE A 524 19.28 -22.51 -23.07
N ASP A 525 18.31 -23.42 -23.17
CA ASP A 525 16.93 -23.12 -22.84
C ASP A 525 16.74 -23.04 -21.30
N PRO A 526 15.57 -22.56 -20.81
CA PRO A 526 15.27 -22.52 -19.38
C PRO A 526 15.25 -23.90 -18.69
N ALA A 527 15.17 -24.99 -19.45
CA ALA A 527 15.25 -26.36 -18.93
C ALA A 527 16.70 -26.88 -18.84
N GLY A 528 17.70 -26.08 -19.26
CA GLY A 528 19.12 -26.39 -19.17
C GLY A 528 19.71 -27.09 -20.39
N TYR A 529 18.98 -27.19 -21.51
CA TYR A 529 19.47 -27.83 -22.72
C TYR A 529 20.14 -26.85 -23.66
N GLU A 530 21.36 -27.15 -24.09
CA GLU A 530 22.06 -26.36 -25.12
C GLU A 530 21.34 -26.45 -26.47
N LEU A 531 21.03 -25.28 -27.03
CA LEU A 531 20.34 -25.09 -28.30
C LEU A 531 21.28 -24.52 -29.39
N ALA A 532 22.26 -23.71 -29.00
CA ALA A 532 23.22 -23.12 -29.91
C ALA A 532 24.53 -22.71 -29.21
N THR A 533 25.54 -22.37 -30.00
CA THR A 533 26.82 -21.82 -29.52
C THR A 533 27.23 -20.59 -30.32
N SER A 534 27.92 -19.65 -29.71
CA SER A 534 28.48 -18.47 -30.39
C SER A 534 29.94 -18.26 -29.98
N ASP A 535 30.74 -17.68 -30.87
CA ASP A 535 32.09 -17.26 -30.50
C ASP A 535 32.02 -16.09 -29.52
N LYS A 536 32.91 -16.09 -28.52
CA LYS A 536 32.99 -15.01 -27.54
C LYS A 536 33.59 -13.77 -28.20
N SER A 537 32.74 -12.84 -28.64
CA SER A 537 33.21 -11.57 -29.19
C SER A 537 33.81 -10.69 -28.08
N LEU A 538 34.77 -9.83 -28.44
CA LEU A 538 35.38 -8.83 -27.53
C LEU A 538 34.37 -7.85 -26.90
N GLN A 539 33.08 -7.88 -27.29
CA GLN A 539 32.02 -6.99 -26.78
C GLN A 539 31.20 -7.58 -25.63
N TRP A 540 31.48 -8.81 -25.18
CA TRP A 540 30.76 -9.39 -24.04
C TRP A 540 31.22 -8.75 -22.71
N GLY A 541 30.55 -7.70 -22.28
CA GLY A 541 30.83 -6.98 -21.04
C GLY A 541 30.38 -7.74 -19.78
N ASN A 542 30.95 -7.37 -18.63
CA ASN A 542 30.51 -7.89 -17.33
C ASN A 542 29.05 -7.49 -17.06
N ASN A 543 28.21 -8.45 -16.65
CA ASN A 543 26.78 -8.28 -16.30
C ASN A 543 25.78 -8.07 -17.46
N MET A 544 26.00 -8.62 -18.65
CA MET A 544 24.95 -8.65 -19.70
C MET A 544 23.76 -9.53 -19.33
N GLU A 545 23.99 -10.65 -18.65
CA GLU A 545 23.00 -11.67 -18.30
C GLU A 545 21.84 -11.14 -17.44
N SER A 546 22.07 -10.06 -16.70
CA SER A 546 21.09 -9.43 -15.82
C SER A 546 20.41 -8.21 -16.43
N LYS A 547 20.76 -7.82 -17.66
CA LYS A 547 20.23 -6.62 -18.33
C LYS A 547 19.42 -6.90 -19.60
N TYR A 548 19.63 -8.05 -20.23
CA TYR A 548 19.00 -8.39 -21.51
C TYR A 548 18.38 -9.79 -21.49
N ASP A 549 17.24 -9.91 -22.15
CA ASP A 549 16.70 -11.18 -22.62
C ASP A 549 17.32 -11.53 -23.98
N PHE A 550 17.60 -12.82 -24.18
CA PHE A 550 18.19 -13.34 -25.41
C PHE A 550 17.21 -14.30 -26.10
N ILE A 551 16.99 -14.08 -27.40
CA ILE A 551 16.09 -14.88 -28.22
C ILE A 551 16.88 -15.45 -29.39
N LEU A 552 17.00 -16.78 -29.44
CA LEU A 552 17.50 -17.51 -30.58
C LEU A 552 16.42 -17.60 -31.66
N ASP A 553 16.69 -17.02 -32.82
CA ASP A 553 15.94 -17.27 -34.05
C ASP A 553 16.65 -18.38 -34.84
N VAL A 554 15.96 -19.51 -34.97
CA VAL A 554 16.50 -20.73 -35.58
C VAL A 554 16.62 -20.60 -37.10
N ASP A 555 15.75 -19.81 -37.74
CA ASP A 555 15.74 -19.62 -39.19
C ASP A 555 16.90 -18.73 -39.63
N THR A 556 17.14 -17.65 -38.89
CA THR A 556 18.23 -16.71 -39.18
C THR A 556 19.56 -17.11 -38.55
N LYS A 557 19.53 -18.02 -37.57
CA LYS A 557 20.69 -18.45 -36.77
C LYS A 557 21.34 -17.29 -36.00
N MET A 558 20.49 -16.42 -35.45
CA MET A 558 20.90 -15.22 -34.72
C MET A 558 20.34 -15.24 -33.29
N ILE A 559 21.09 -14.64 -32.36
CA ILE A 559 20.59 -14.24 -31.05
C ILE A 559 20.27 -12.76 -31.08
N ASP A 560 19.00 -12.44 -30.91
CA ASP A 560 18.53 -11.07 -30.69
C ASP A 560 18.50 -10.76 -29.19
N THR A 561 18.78 -9.51 -28.83
CA THR A 561 18.74 -9.01 -27.46
C THR A 561 17.62 -8.00 -27.27
N SER A 562 16.83 -8.14 -26.21
CA SER A 562 15.88 -7.12 -25.75
C SER A 562 16.20 -6.73 -24.31
N THR A 563 16.16 -5.44 -23.97
CA THR A 563 16.23 -5.01 -22.57
C THR A 563 15.04 -5.55 -21.79
N PHE A 564 15.24 -5.87 -20.51
CA PHE A 564 14.11 -6.14 -19.61
C PHE A 564 13.20 -4.91 -19.58
N LEU A 565 11.95 -5.06 -20.00
CA LEU A 565 10.92 -4.01 -19.94
C LEU A 565 10.55 -3.68 -18.48
#